data_AF-B0CNH3-F1
#
_entry.id   AF-B0CNH3-F1
#
_cell.length_a   1.000
_cell.length_b   1.000
_cell.length_c   1.000
_cell.angle_alpha   90.00
_cell.angle_beta   90.00
_cell.angle_gamma   90.00
#
_symmetry.space_group_name_H-M   'P 1'
#
loop_
_entity.id
_entity.type
_entity.pdbx_description
1 polymer ?
#
loop_
_entity_poly.entity_id
_entity_poly.type
_entity_poly.pdbx_seq_one_letter_code
_entity_poly.pdbx_strand_id
1 'polypeptide(L)'
;REFASRLSQLTVNSRPIIQELSLLAQDYSRYADTVAELIEGHIRRVPSWAKLPAFYLLDAISKNFFEPYARIFAPFVVSLFLQTYSQVDEPTRAKMEEMVLTWRTGSPSRFELFGAQHQLSIEQ
;
A
#
# COMPACT_ATOMS: atom_id res chain seq x y z
N ARG A 1 -13.72 2.72 -13.19
CA ARG A 1 -14.43 3.91 -12.66
C ARG A 1 -14.85 3.69 -11.21
N GLU A 2 -15.47 2.55 -10.89
CA GLU A 2 -15.86 2.15 -9.53
C GLU A 2 -14.69 2.18 -8.53
N PHE A 3 -13.57 1.49 -8.84
CA PHE A 3 -12.39 1.48 -7.97
C PHE A 3 -11.89 2.89 -7.59
N ALA A 4 -11.73 3.78 -8.57
CA ALA A 4 -11.29 5.16 -8.33
C ALA A 4 -12.27 5.96 -7.47
N SER A 5 -13.59 5.78 -7.69
CA SER A 5 -14.62 6.43 -6.89
C SER A 5 -14.57 5.95 -5.44
N ARG A 6 -14.44 4.64 -5.21
CA ARG A 6 -14.34 4.10 -3.85
C ARG A 6 -13.03 4.48 -3.18
N LEU A 7 -11.93 4.53 -3.93
CA LEU A 7 -10.62 4.97 -3.45
C LEU A 7 -10.64 6.42 -2.96
N SER A 8 -11.37 7.32 -3.65
CA SER A 8 -11.52 8.71 -3.19
C SER A 8 -12.23 8.86 -1.83
N GLN A 9 -12.97 7.82 -1.39
CA GLN A 9 -13.64 7.81 -0.09
C GLN A 9 -12.72 7.33 1.04
N LEU A 10 -11.55 6.76 0.72
CA LEU A 10 -10.55 6.31 1.70
C LEU A 10 -9.77 7.50 2.27
N THR A 11 -10.46 8.34 3.04
CA THR A 11 -9.89 9.53 3.68
C THR A 11 -9.41 9.21 5.10
N VAL A 12 -10.08 8.30 5.79
CA VAL A 12 -9.74 7.85 7.14
C VAL A 12 -9.42 6.36 7.14
N ASN A 13 -8.82 5.86 8.23
CA ASN A 13 -8.54 4.44 8.40
C ASN A 13 -9.85 3.64 8.56
N SER A 14 -10.44 3.24 7.44
CA SER A 14 -11.71 2.53 7.36
C SER A 14 -11.50 1.09 6.90
N ARG A 15 -11.53 0.15 7.85
CA ARG A 15 -11.40 -1.29 7.55
C ARG A 15 -12.41 -1.77 6.51
N PRO A 16 -13.71 -1.39 6.54
CA PRO A 16 -14.66 -1.81 5.51
C PRO A 16 -14.27 -1.33 4.10
N ILE A 17 -13.83 -0.07 3.97
CA ILE A 17 -13.42 0.47 2.66
C ILE A 17 -12.16 -0.23 2.16
N ILE A 18 -11.19 -0.47 3.04
CA ILE A 18 -9.95 -1.19 2.68
C ILE A 18 -10.27 -2.61 2.20
N GLN A 19 -11.13 -3.33 2.93
CA GLN A 19 -11.54 -4.69 2.55
C GLN A 19 -12.25 -4.71 1.19
N GLU A 20 -13.20 -3.81 0.96
CA GLU A 20 -13.93 -3.72 -0.30
C GLU A 20 -13.02 -3.35 -1.47
N LEU A 21 -12.14 -2.36 -1.31
CA LEU A 21 -11.14 -2.00 -2.33
C LEU A 21 -10.19 -3.16 -2.61
N SER A 22 -9.83 -3.95 -1.60
CA SER A 22 -8.98 -5.13 -1.79
C SER A 22 -9.71 -6.19 -2.63
N LEU A 23 -11.00 -6.45 -2.36
CA LEU A 23 -11.81 -7.38 -3.17
C LEU A 23 -11.99 -6.87 -4.61
N LEU A 24 -12.25 -5.57 -4.79
CA LEU A 24 -12.32 -4.97 -6.13
C LEU A 24 -10.99 -5.09 -6.88
N ALA A 25 -9.85 -4.96 -6.18
CA ALA A 25 -8.55 -5.21 -6.79
C ALA A 25 -8.43 -6.66 -7.26
N GLN A 26 -8.83 -7.65 -6.44
CA GLN A 26 -8.86 -9.05 -6.85
C GLN A 26 -9.71 -9.28 -8.12
N ASP A 27 -10.93 -8.73 -8.14
CA ASP A 27 -11.86 -8.83 -9.28
C ASP A 27 -11.28 -8.18 -10.55
N TYR A 28 -10.50 -7.10 -10.38
CA TYR A 28 -9.81 -6.39 -11.45
C TYR A 28 -8.36 -6.81 -11.63
N SER A 29 -7.96 -8.00 -11.19
CA SER A 29 -6.58 -8.51 -11.33
C SER A 29 -6.06 -8.50 -12.79
N ARG A 30 -6.94 -8.60 -13.79
CA ARG A 30 -6.61 -8.44 -15.21
C ARG A 30 -6.14 -7.03 -15.60
N TYR A 31 -6.47 -6.03 -14.78
CA TYR A 31 -6.12 -4.61 -14.91
C TYR A 31 -5.25 -4.15 -13.74
N ALA A 32 -4.46 -5.06 -13.16
CA ALA A 32 -3.71 -4.79 -11.94
C ALA A 32 -2.75 -3.59 -12.05
N ASP A 33 -2.14 -3.37 -13.22
CA ASP A 33 -1.28 -2.20 -13.46
C ASP A 33 -2.06 -0.89 -13.29
N THR A 34 -3.25 -0.79 -13.88
CA THR A 34 -4.12 0.39 -13.72
C THR A 34 -4.59 0.57 -12.28
N VAL A 35 -4.89 -0.53 -11.56
CA VAL A 35 -5.23 -0.47 -10.13
C VAL A 35 -4.04 0.07 -9.31
N ALA A 36 -2.83 -0.39 -9.62
CA ALA A 36 -1.61 0.07 -8.97
C ALA A 36 -1.34 1.56 -9.19
N GLU A 37 -1.45 2.02 -10.44
CA GLU A 37 -1.32 3.44 -10.81
C GLU A 37 -2.32 4.32 -10.06
N LEU A 38 -3.58 3.84 -9.91
CA LEU A 38 -4.60 4.56 -9.16
C LEU A 38 -4.26 4.68 -7.68
N ILE A 39 -3.77 3.60 -7.04
CA ILE A 39 -3.37 3.59 -5.63
C ILE A 39 -2.14 4.50 -5.42
N GLU A 40 -1.11 4.34 -6.23
CA GLU A 40 0.12 5.13 -6.17
C GLU A 40 -0.19 6.63 -6.36
N GLY A 41 -0.95 6.96 -7.40
CA GLY A 41 -1.39 8.33 -7.67
C GLY A 41 -2.32 8.90 -6.60
N HIS A 42 -3.08 8.07 -5.89
CA HIS A 42 -3.87 8.51 -4.74
C HIS A 42 -2.98 8.85 -3.54
N ILE A 43 -2.07 7.94 -3.15
CA ILE A 43 -1.11 8.16 -2.04
C ILE A 43 -0.30 9.45 -2.25
N ARG A 44 0.15 9.71 -3.48
CA ARG A 44 0.91 10.93 -3.80
C ARG A 44 0.09 12.21 -3.61
N ARG A 45 -1.21 12.20 -3.96
CA ARG A 45 -2.06 13.40 -4.03
C ARG A 45 -2.82 13.72 -2.74
N VAL A 46 -3.15 12.72 -1.93
CA VAL A 46 -3.95 12.96 -0.72
C VAL A 46 -3.18 13.76 0.34
N PRO A 47 -3.88 14.51 1.21
CA PRO A 47 -3.26 15.16 2.37
C PRO A 47 -2.53 14.16 3.27
N SER A 48 -1.55 14.64 4.06
CA SER A 48 -0.71 13.81 4.93
C SER A 48 -1.49 12.84 5.82
N TRP A 49 -2.58 13.30 6.44
CA TRP A 49 -3.43 12.49 7.31
C TRP A 49 -4.16 11.32 6.61
N ALA A 50 -4.34 11.39 5.29
CA ALA A 50 -4.99 10.35 4.48
C ALA A 50 -3.99 9.39 3.82
N LYS A 51 -2.68 9.66 3.90
CA LYS A 51 -1.64 8.80 3.27
C LYS A 51 -1.54 7.43 3.94
N LEU A 52 -1.59 7.38 5.28
CA LEU A 52 -1.50 6.12 6.01
C LEU A 52 -2.66 5.15 5.70
N PRO A 53 -3.95 5.58 5.71
CA PRO A 53 -5.05 4.73 5.25
C PRO A 53 -4.84 4.15 3.84
N ALA A 54 -4.32 4.96 2.90
CA ALA A 54 -4.05 4.51 1.55
C ALA A 54 -2.86 3.52 1.49
N PHE A 55 -1.85 3.67 2.34
CA PHE A 55 -0.79 2.68 2.50
C PHE A 55 -1.30 1.36 3.09
N TYR A 56 -2.25 1.39 4.02
CA TYR A 56 -2.87 0.16 4.52
C TYR A 56 -3.66 -0.58 3.44
N LEU A 57 -4.21 0.12 2.45
CA LEU A 57 -4.79 -0.55 1.28
C LEU A 57 -3.72 -1.26 0.44
N LEU A 58 -2.62 -0.57 0.14
CA LEU A 58 -1.48 -1.17 -0.58
C LEU A 58 -0.96 -2.42 0.16
N ASP A 59 -0.78 -2.33 1.47
CA ASP A 59 -0.37 -3.43 2.34
C ASP A 59 -1.35 -4.61 2.29
N ALA A 60 -2.64 -4.34 2.48
CA ALA A 60 -3.68 -5.38 2.48
C ALA A 60 -3.77 -6.10 1.14
N ILE A 61 -3.72 -5.38 0.02
CA ILE A 61 -3.71 -5.98 -1.32
C ILE A 61 -2.45 -6.83 -1.50
N SER A 62 -1.28 -6.33 -1.10
CA SER A 62 -0.01 -7.05 -1.26
C SER A 62 0.02 -8.36 -0.45
N LYS A 63 -0.58 -8.38 0.74
CA LYS A 63 -0.61 -9.58 1.59
C LYS A 63 -1.67 -10.59 1.18
N ASN A 64 -2.87 -10.11 0.84
CA ASN A 64 -4.02 -10.97 0.55
C ASN A 64 -4.07 -11.42 -0.92
N PHE A 65 -3.58 -10.58 -1.83
CA PHE A 65 -3.59 -10.79 -3.28
C PHE A 65 -2.17 -10.61 -3.82
N PHE A 66 -1.24 -11.38 -3.25
CA PHE A 66 0.20 -11.24 -3.46
C PHE A 66 0.61 -11.09 -4.93
N GLU A 67 0.30 -12.07 -5.78
CA GLU A 67 0.49 -11.90 -7.23
C GLU A 67 -0.83 -11.47 -7.89
N PRO A 68 -0.79 -10.50 -8.83
CA PRO A 68 0.39 -9.83 -9.38
C PRO A 68 0.84 -8.57 -8.61
N TYR A 69 0.14 -8.18 -7.54
CA TYR A 69 0.25 -6.85 -6.96
C TYR A 69 1.58 -6.55 -6.27
N ALA A 70 2.13 -7.47 -5.47
CA ALA A 70 3.41 -7.28 -4.80
C ALA A 70 4.53 -7.01 -5.80
N ARG A 71 4.54 -7.76 -6.91
CA ARG A 71 5.47 -7.55 -8.03
C ARG A 71 5.28 -6.21 -8.73
N ILE A 72 4.04 -5.76 -8.93
CA ILE A 72 3.74 -4.47 -9.58
C ILE A 72 4.07 -3.29 -8.67
N PHE A 73 3.92 -3.42 -7.35
CA PHE A 73 4.20 -2.35 -6.39
C PHE A 73 5.70 -2.21 -6.09
N ALA A 74 6.47 -3.30 -6.15
CA ALA A 74 7.89 -3.31 -5.80
C ALA A 74 8.72 -2.18 -6.43
N PRO A 75 8.59 -1.85 -7.74
CA PRO A 75 9.38 -0.79 -8.38
C PRO A 75 9.20 0.60 -7.77
N PHE A 76 8.08 0.89 -7.12
CA PHE A 76 7.80 2.24 -6.60
C PHE A 76 7.61 2.30 -5.08
N VAL A 77 7.33 1.18 -4.40
CA VAL A 77 6.92 1.16 -2.99
C VAL A 77 7.94 1.84 -2.05
N VAL A 78 9.25 1.63 -2.27
CA VAL A 78 10.31 2.24 -1.46
C VAL A 78 10.28 3.77 -1.60
N SER A 79 10.30 4.26 -2.85
CA SER A 79 10.27 5.70 -3.11
C SER A 79 9.01 6.36 -2.56
N LEU A 80 7.85 5.69 -2.71
CA LEU A 80 6.57 6.18 -2.24
C LEU A 80 6.51 6.21 -0.71
N PHE A 81 7.08 5.21 -0.05
CA PHE A 81 7.17 5.13 1.40
C PHE A 81 8.01 6.26 1.95
N LEU A 82 9.25 6.43 1.47
CA LEU A 82 10.18 7.45 1.98
C LEU A 82 9.63 8.88 1.77
N GLN A 83 9.05 9.15 0.59
CA GLN A 83 8.39 10.43 0.34
C GLN A 83 7.23 10.67 1.30
N THR A 84 6.40 9.67 1.54
CA THR A 84 5.27 9.78 2.47
C THR A 84 5.72 9.95 3.90
N TYR A 85 6.71 9.18 4.34
CA TYR A 85 7.29 9.23 5.68
C TYR A 85 7.82 10.64 6.02
N SER A 86 8.42 11.32 5.04
CA SER A 86 8.90 12.70 5.21
C SER A 86 7.77 13.75 5.39
N GLN A 87 6.54 13.43 4.98
CA GLN A 87 5.40 14.37 4.93
C GLN A 87 4.39 14.19 6.07
N VAL A 88 4.50 13.12 6.86
CA VAL A 88 3.56 12.80 7.94
C VAL A 88 4.17 13.11 9.31
N ASP A 89 3.29 13.24 10.29
CA ASP A 89 3.65 13.49 11.69
C ASP A 89 4.18 12.23 12.39
N GLU A 90 4.84 12.43 13.52
CA GLU A 90 5.51 11.37 14.29
C GLU A 90 4.58 10.19 14.66
N PRO A 91 3.34 10.42 15.13
CA PRO A 91 2.42 9.32 15.42
C PRO A 91 2.07 8.48 14.18
N THR A 92 2.07 9.08 13.00
CA THR A 92 1.83 8.37 11.74
C THR A 92 3.08 7.61 11.29
N ARG A 93 4.28 8.18 11.48
CA ARG A 93 5.57 7.50 11.21
C ARG A 93 5.70 6.20 11.99
N ALA A 94 5.40 6.21 13.29
CA ALA A 94 5.43 5.02 14.12
C ALA A 94 4.54 3.89 13.55
N LYS A 95 3.33 4.22 13.06
CA LYS A 95 2.43 3.26 12.43
C LYS A 95 2.93 2.77 11.06
N MET A 96 3.62 3.63 10.32
CA MET A 96 4.27 3.24 9.07
C MET A 96 5.44 2.28 9.31
N GLU A 97 6.23 2.51 10.36
CA GLU A 97 7.31 1.61 10.80
C GLU A 97 6.75 0.25 11.23
N GLU A 98 5.70 0.23 12.05
CA GLU A 98 4.98 -1.00 12.43
C GLU A 98 4.54 -1.79 11.18
N MET A 99 3.99 -1.11 10.18
CA MET A 99 3.61 -1.74 8.91
C MET A 99 4.82 -2.34 8.19
N VAL A 100 5.94 -1.63 8.09
CA VAL A 100 7.18 -2.14 7.45
C VAL A 100 7.74 -3.36 8.20
N LEU A 101 7.63 -3.41 9.53
CA LEU A 101 8.03 -4.61 10.28
C LEU A 101 7.22 -5.83 9.87
N THR A 102 5.93 -5.68 9.57
CA THR A 102 5.10 -6.78 9.07
C THR A 102 5.48 -7.23 7.65
N TRP A 103 6.22 -6.41 6.89
CA TRP A 103 6.66 -6.78 5.55
C TRP A 103 7.79 -7.78 5.56
N ARG A 104 8.59 -7.87 6.64
CA ARG A 104 9.70 -8.84 6.78
C ARG A 104 9.29 -10.30 6.57
N THR A 105 8.03 -10.65 6.86
CA THR A 105 7.49 -12.00 6.70
C THR A 105 6.11 -12.00 6.00
N GLY A 106 5.83 -10.93 5.25
CA GLY A 106 4.51 -10.66 4.68
C GLY A 106 4.14 -11.50 3.46
N SER A 107 5.10 -12.15 2.80
CA SER A 107 4.82 -12.97 1.62
C SER A 107 4.14 -14.31 1.99
N PRO A 108 3.49 -14.99 1.03
CA PRO A 108 2.90 -16.32 1.26
C PRO A 108 3.91 -17.36 1.79
N SER A 109 5.19 -17.21 1.42
CA SER A 109 6.28 -18.07 1.85
C SER A 109 6.97 -17.60 3.15
N ARG A 110 6.40 -16.60 3.85
CA ARG A 110 6.94 -16.02 5.10
C ARG A 110 8.31 -15.33 4.93
N PHE A 111 8.59 -14.83 3.74
CA PHE A 111 9.72 -13.94 3.45
C PHE A 111 9.25 -12.49 3.30
N GLU A 112 10.17 -11.60 2.94
CA GLU A 112 9.90 -10.19 2.73
C GLU A 112 8.86 -9.97 1.63
N LEU A 113 7.86 -9.13 1.91
CA LEU A 113 6.70 -8.89 1.06
C LEU A 113 7.09 -8.34 -0.32
N PHE A 114 8.10 -7.48 -0.38
CA PHE A 114 8.62 -6.92 -1.63
C PHE A 114 10.07 -7.38 -1.92
N GLY A 115 10.58 -8.36 -1.16
CA GLY A 115 11.96 -8.82 -1.24
C GLY A 115 12.94 -8.03 -0.36
N ALA A 116 14.04 -8.69 0.01
CA ALA A 116 15.00 -8.20 1.01
C ALA A 116 15.62 -6.83 0.67
N GLN A 117 15.92 -6.56 -0.60
CA GLN A 117 16.49 -5.27 -1.00
C GLN A 117 15.54 -4.10 -0.73
N HIS A 118 14.24 -4.27 -1.00
CA HIS A 118 13.25 -3.23 -0.74
C HIS A 118 13.06 -3.01 0.76
N GLN A 119 13.07 -4.09 1.55
CA GLN A 119 13.01 -4.01 3.01
C GLN A 119 14.21 -3.20 3.57
N LEU A 120 15.42 -3.58 3.20
CA LEU A 120 16.65 -2.91 3.63
C LEU A 120 16.67 -1.43 3.22
N SER A 121 16.15 -1.10 2.04
CA SER A 121 16.13 0.30 1.55
C SER A 121 15.16 1.21 2.33
N ILE A 122 14.17 0.65 3.02
CA ILE A 122 13.23 1.41 3.84
C ILE A 122 13.72 1.55 5.29
N GLU A 123 14.46 0.55 5.79
CA GLU A 123 14.94 0.52 7.17
C GLU A 123 16.26 1.27 7.42
N GLN A 124 16.93 1.73 6.35
CA GLN A 124 18.16 2.54 6.42
C GLN A 124 17.86 4.02 6.62
#